data_AF-D6ZAN2-F1
#
_entry.id   AF-D6ZAN2-F1
#
_cell.length_a   1.000
_cell.length_b   1.000
_cell.length_c   1.000
_cell.angle_alpha   90.00
_cell.angle_beta   90.00
_cell.angle_gamma   90.00
#
_symmetry.space_group_name_H-M   'P 1'
#
loop_
_entity.id
_entity.type
_entity.pdbx_description
1 polymer ?
#
loop_
_entity_poly.entity_id
_entity_poly.type
_entity_poly.pdbx_seq_one_letter_code
_entity_poly.pdbx_strand_id
1 'polypeptide(L)'
;MTAEAQPRTNGGAASERRRSVTSPSRSAGSASAVTLAVYERGDPKNPTVLFAHGWPDTHCLWNQVAGLLEDRFHVVAYDSRGHGQSTSPRSYRQWRMTDLADDIFAVAEAVSPDAPVHLVAHDWGSVAGWEAVVQDRAKDRLASFTSISGPSTDYLAVNIRETLGRLRVGRLPWAFGQIGSLLYQIFFHMSPLPQALFAVSLGKPAVWRRFLRAIEGTPAKQIELAPTFRKDIANGLRVYWANSAPTAFGKPDPRPTDVPTQLIVNRNDVAIRPGTYDEYSRWVSRLWRHDLSTGHWAAYARPQAIATLVRDFVDGLDGKPSRVFERAAVGARGKGEFSGKLVAITGAGSGIGRETALAFAREGAELVLSDVNDVSVKETVGLVEETGGVAHPYRLDVSDHQAYEQFVAEVVAAHGVPDIVVNNAGISIGGQILDFTEDQVERIVGINVRGVITGSRLFGKHMVERGLGGHIVNLSSLAAFGPARGIGVYAATKSAVAMFSECLRAELHGAGVGVSAILPGIVDTNIVRNTQIAGLSEHDRLAHVARIDKFYQRRGFTPDKVAKRILWAVRKNKAVVPVTIESQLGYRQYRFAPWLSRLIARLELF
;
A
#
# COMPACT_ATOMS: atom_id res chain seq x y z
N MET A 1 -26.17 -24.93 -27.44
CA MET A 1 -26.04 -24.27 -28.75
C MET A 1 -26.83 -22.97 -28.68
N THR A 2 -26.17 -21.90 -28.24
CA THR A 2 -26.58 -20.49 -28.35
C THR A 2 -25.35 -19.72 -27.88
N ALA A 3 -24.63 -19.16 -28.85
CA ALA A 3 -23.44 -18.38 -28.64
C ALA A 3 -23.86 -16.93 -28.34
N GLU A 4 -23.66 -16.46 -27.12
CA GLU A 4 -23.75 -15.03 -26.80
C GLU A 4 -22.43 -14.35 -27.16
N ALA A 5 -22.57 -13.32 -28.00
CA ALA A 5 -21.50 -12.56 -28.59
C ALA A 5 -20.71 -11.76 -27.54
N GLN A 6 -19.39 -11.95 -27.53
CA GLN A 6 -18.47 -11.04 -26.86
C GLN A 6 -18.53 -9.65 -27.51
N PRO A 7 -18.58 -8.56 -26.73
CA PRO A 7 -18.54 -7.21 -27.29
C PRO A 7 -17.15 -6.96 -27.88
N ARG A 8 -17.11 -6.69 -29.19
CA ARG A 8 -15.92 -6.22 -29.90
C ARG A 8 -15.54 -4.83 -29.36
N THR A 9 -14.42 -4.74 -28.65
CA THR A 9 -13.78 -3.47 -28.35
C THR A 9 -13.10 -2.93 -29.61
N ASN A 10 -13.86 -2.21 -30.44
CA ASN A 10 -13.30 -1.30 -31.44
C ASN A 10 -13.02 0.04 -30.75
N GLY A 11 -11.81 0.21 -30.21
CA GLY A 11 -11.23 1.50 -29.86
C GLY A 11 -9.91 1.62 -30.62
N GLY A 12 -9.78 2.62 -31.50
CA GLY A 12 -8.58 2.81 -32.32
C GLY A 12 -7.35 3.02 -31.44
N ALA A 13 -6.39 2.10 -31.53
CA ALA A 13 -5.09 2.28 -30.91
C ALA A 13 -4.41 3.50 -31.54
N ALA A 14 -4.12 4.53 -30.74
CA ALA A 14 -3.26 5.62 -31.18
C ALA A 14 -1.92 5.01 -31.62
N SER A 15 -1.51 5.26 -32.87
CA SER A 15 -0.27 4.70 -33.40
C SER A 15 0.93 5.26 -32.62
N GLU A 16 1.68 4.40 -31.95
CA GLU A 16 2.93 4.77 -31.28
C GLU A 16 3.91 5.39 -32.30
N ARG A 17 4.35 6.63 -32.03
CA ARG A 17 5.36 7.31 -32.86
C ARG A 17 6.73 7.02 -32.30
N ARG A 18 7.71 6.80 -33.18
CA ARG A 18 9.11 6.59 -32.80
C ARG A 18 9.99 7.73 -33.29
N ARG A 19 10.86 8.21 -32.42
CA ARG A 19 11.87 9.24 -32.70
C ARG A 19 13.25 8.78 -32.22
N SER A 20 14.29 9.28 -32.88
CA SER A 20 15.67 9.17 -32.40
C SER A 20 16.11 10.51 -31.81
N VAL A 21 16.66 10.51 -30.61
CA VAL A 21 17.16 11.71 -29.93
C VAL A 21 18.65 11.54 -29.66
N THR A 22 19.46 12.55 -30.00
CA THR A 22 20.90 12.54 -29.73
C THR A 22 21.17 13.22 -28.39
N SER A 23 21.87 12.52 -27.50
CA SER A 23 22.28 13.01 -26.19
C SER A 23 23.80 13.12 -26.11
N PRO A 24 24.36 14.21 -25.57
CA PRO A 24 25.79 14.35 -25.36
C PRO A 24 26.27 13.42 -24.22
N SER A 25 27.57 13.08 -24.22
CA SER A 25 28.20 12.41 -23.07
C SER A 25 29.26 13.31 -22.44
N ARG A 26 29.01 13.77 -21.20
CA ARG A 26 29.98 14.54 -20.42
C ARG A 26 31.24 13.73 -20.14
N SER A 27 31.08 12.44 -19.88
CA SER A 27 32.18 11.54 -19.52
C SER A 27 33.12 11.18 -20.68
N ALA A 28 32.76 11.50 -21.93
CA ALA A 28 33.51 11.13 -23.12
C ALA A 28 33.67 12.25 -24.18
N GLY A 29 33.26 13.49 -23.85
CA GLY A 29 33.30 14.65 -24.77
C GLY A 29 32.19 14.65 -25.84
N SER A 30 31.97 15.78 -26.51
CA SER A 30 30.87 15.98 -27.47
C SER A 30 30.92 15.06 -28.70
N ALA A 31 32.10 14.53 -29.05
CA ALA A 31 32.29 13.57 -30.15
C ALA A 31 31.79 12.14 -29.83
N SER A 32 31.34 11.87 -28.60
CA SER A 32 30.87 10.56 -28.13
C SER A 32 29.36 10.55 -27.84
N ALA A 33 28.57 11.21 -28.69
CA ALA A 33 27.12 11.31 -28.52
C ALA A 33 26.43 9.94 -28.63
N VAL A 34 25.35 9.74 -27.86
CA VAL A 34 24.53 8.53 -27.90
C VAL A 34 23.19 8.85 -28.56
N THR A 35 22.69 7.93 -29.39
CA THR A 35 21.33 8.02 -29.92
C THR A 35 20.39 7.20 -29.06
N LEU A 36 19.34 7.84 -28.55
CA LEU A 36 18.28 7.27 -27.73
C LEU A 36 17.04 7.01 -28.60
N ALA A 37 16.43 5.83 -28.44
CA ALA A 37 15.14 5.52 -29.04
C ALA A 37 14.02 6.02 -28.14
N VAL A 38 13.14 6.87 -28.68
CA VAL A 38 12.04 7.51 -27.97
C VAL A 38 10.71 7.08 -28.61
N TYR A 39 9.73 6.81 -27.75
CA TYR A 39 8.42 6.26 -28.08
C TYR A 39 7.38 7.21 -27.51
N GLU A 40 6.51 7.73 -28.38
CA GLU A 40 5.51 8.75 -28.06
C GLU A 40 4.10 8.19 -28.31
N ARG A 41 3.19 8.43 -27.36
CA ARG A 41 1.75 8.12 -27.44
C ARG A 41 0.92 9.32 -26.97
N GLY A 42 -0.33 9.39 -27.41
CA GLY A 42 -1.22 10.52 -27.12
C GLY A 42 -0.95 11.78 -27.97
N ASP A 43 -1.67 12.84 -27.65
CA ASP A 43 -1.57 14.15 -28.34
C ASP A 43 -0.38 14.97 -27.77
N PRO A 44 0.62 15.36 -28.58
CA PRO A 44 1.75 16.20 -28.16
C PRO A 44 1.36 17.57 -27.58
N LYS A 45 0.12 18.03 -27.79
CA LYS A 45 -0.38 19.28 -27.20
C LYS A 45 -0.75 19.14 -25.72
N ASN A 46 -0.94 17.92 -25.24
CA ASN A 46 -1.26 17.66 -23.84
C ASN A 46 0.02 17.77 -22.96
N PRO A 47 -0.13 17.95 -21.64
CA PRO A 47 1.01 17.91 -20.72
C PRO A 47 1.83 16.62 -20.91
N THR A 48 3.16 16.77 -20.93
CA THR A 48 4.07 15.67 -21.25
C THR A 48 4.48 14.91 -19.99
N VAL A 49 4.26 13.59 -19.99
CA VAL A 49 4.74 12.65 -18.98
C VAL A 49 5.88 11.82 -19.58
N LEU A 50 7.09 12.00 -19.06
CA LEU A 50 8.30 11.35 -19.52
C LEU A 50 8.67 10.18 -18.61
N PHE A 51 8.75 8.97 -19.18
CA PHE A 51 9.07 7.74 -18.48
C PHE A 51 10.53 7.31 -18.67
N ALA A 52 11.25 7.15 -17.56
CA ALA A 52 12.60 6.60 -17.52
C ALA A 52 12.61 5.23 -16.81
N HIS A 53 13.08 4.19 -17.49
CA HIS A 53 13.17 2.84 -16.90
C HIS A 53 14.55 2.58 -16.27
N GLY A 54 14.63 1.58 -15.40
CA GLY A 54 15.88 1.08 -14.83
C GLY A 54 16.36 -0.21 -15.48
N TRP A 55 17.26 -0.90 -14.78
CA TRP A 55 17.77 -2.19 -15.22
C TRP A 55 16.84 -3.31 -14.72
N PRO A 56 16.53 -4.34 -15.52
CA PRO A 56 17.02 -4.63 -16.87
C PRO A 56 16.04 -4.22 -17.98
N ASP A 57 15.15 -3.29 -17.68
CA ASP A 57 13.96 -3.00 -18.47
C ASP A 57 14.26 -2.13 -19.71
N THR A 58 13.21 -1.81 -20.46
CA THR A 58 13.18 -0.90 -21.63
C THR A 58 11.94 -0.02 -21.51
N HIS A 59 11.61 0.79 -22.52
CA HIS A 59 10.31 1.47 -22.59
C HIS A 59 9.10 0.52 -22.40
N CYS A 60 9.23 -0.77 -22.76
CA CYS A 60 8.16 -1.77 -22.62
C CYS A 60 7.65 -1.95 -21.18
N LEU A 61 8.45 -1.61 -20.17
CA LEU A 61 8.01 -1.58 -18.75
C LEU A 61 6.77 -0.71 -18.57
N TRP A 62 6.70 0.38 -19.33
CA TRP A 62 5.70 1.41 -19.19
C TRP A 62 4.48 1.20 -20.09
N ASN A 63 4.46 0.22 -21.00
CA ASN A 63 3.39 0.07 -22.00
C ASN A 63 1.98 0.08 -21.41
N GLN A 64 1.76 -0.66 -20.31
CA GLN A 64 0.47 -0.71 -19.62
C GLN A 64 0.12 0.61 -18.93
N VAL A 65 1.09 1.26 -18.29
CA VAL A 65 0.89 2.57 -17.63
C VAL A 65 0.63 3.65 -18.68
N ALA A 66 1.39 3.65 -19.78
CA ALA A 66 1.26 4.57 -20.88
C ALA A 66 -0.12 4.49 -21.55
N GLY A 67 -0.61 3.27 -21.82
CA GLY A 67 -1.95 3.06 -22.37
C GLY A 67 -3.09 3.55 -21.46
N LEU A 68 -2.85 3.70 -20.15
CA LEU A 68 -3.81 4.24 -19.18
C LEU A 68 -3.73 5.78 -19.04
N LEU A 69 -2.75 6.42 -19.68
CA LEU A 69 -2.48 7.86 -19.59
C LEU A 69 -2.57 8.58 -20.95
N GLU A 70 -2.49 7.86 -22.06
CA GLU A 70 -2.43 8.43 -23.42
C GLU A 70 -3.71 9.19 -23.85
N ASP A 71 -4.82 9.00 -23.14
CA ASP A 71 -6.08 9.73 -23.35
C ASP A 71 -5.99 11.20 -22.90
N ARG A 72 -5.15 11.48 -21.89
CA ARG A 72 -5.04 12.80 -21.26
C ARG A 72 -3.65 13.44 -21.38
N PHE A 73 -2.62 12.65 -21.63
CA PHE A 73 -1.22 13.10 -21.59
C PHE A 73 -0.50 12.80 -22.90
N HIS A 74 0.50 13.63 -23.21
CA HIS A 74 1.54 13.25 -24.14
C HIS A 74 2.49 12.30 -23.41
N VAL A 75 2.37 11.00 -23.66
CA VAL A 75 3.15 10.00 -22.96
C VAL A 75 4.40 9.67 -23.75
N VAL A 76 5.56 9.90 -23.14
CA VAL A 76 6.86 9.65 -23.76
C VAL A 76 7.61 8.64 -22.92
N ALA A 77 8.12 7.57 -23.54
CA ALA A 77 9.06 6.65 -22.91
C ALA A 77 10.29 6.52 -23.80
N TYR A 78 11.47 6.30 -23.23
CA TYR A 78 12.69 6.09 -24.01
C TYR A 78 13.46 4.87 -23.53
N ASP A 79 14.20 4.27 -24.44
CA ASP A 79 15.19 3.26 -24.08
C ASP A 79 16.46 3.94 -23.57
N SER A 80 16.86 3.62 -22.35
CA SER A 80 18.14 4.09 -21.78
C SER A 80 19.31 3.58 -22.62
N ARG A 81 20.43 4.31 -22.59
CA ARG A 81 21.68 3.87 -23.24
C ARG A 81 21.96 2.38 -22.94
N GLY A 82 22.32 1.64 -23.99
CA GLY A 82 22.59 0.21 -23.98
C GLY A 82 21.39 -0.74 -23.84
N HIS A 83 20.17 -0.20 -23.80
CA HIS A 83 18.94 -0.99 -23.79
C HIS A 83 18.16 -0.79 -25.09
N GLY A 84 17.38 -1.79 -25.47
CA GLY A 84 16.42 -1.71 -26.56
C GLY A 84 17.08 -1.29 -27.88
N GLN A 85 16.58 -0.20 -28.46
CA GLN A 85 17.10 0.35 -29.72
C GLN A 85 18.08 1.52 -29.54
N SER A 86 18.44 1.84 -28.30
CA SER A 86 19.40 2.91 -27.99
C SER A 86 20.84 2.46 -28.18
N THR A 87 21.71 3.42 -28.45
CA THR A 87 23.15 3.20 -28.58
C THR A 87 23.70 2.56 -27.31
N SER A 88 24.59 1.58 -27.44
CA SER A 88 25.26 0.91 -26.30
C SER A 88 26.74 1.34 -26.24
N PRO A 89 27.09 2.31 -25.37
CA PRO A 89 28.47 2.76 -25.25
C PRO A 89 29.38 1.64 -24.75
N ARG A 90 30.56 1.52 -25.39
CA ARG A 90 31.58 0.54 -24.95
C ARG A 90 32.16 0.88 -23.58
N SER A 91 32.37 2.17 -23.31
CA SER A 91 32.93 2.63 -22.05
C SER A 91 31.87 2.67 -20.96
N TYR A 92 32.10 1.95 -19.87
CA TYR A 92 31.23 2.00 -18.69
C TYR A 92 31.19 3.40 -18.05
N ARG A 93 32.19 4.27 -18.27
CA ARG A 93 32.17 5.65 -17.75
C ARG A 93 31.01 6.47 -18.30
N GLN A 94 30.53 6.16 -19.50
CA GLN A 94 29.34 6.77 -20.09
C GLN A 94 28.05 6.21 -19.49
N TRP A 95 28.09 5.49 -18.37
CA TRP A 95 26.91 5.01 -17.66
C TRP A 95 26.77 5.65 -16.28
N ARG A 96 27.53 6.73 -16.02
CA ARG A 96 27.41 7.50 -14.79
C ARG A 96 26.04 8.16 -14.71
N MET A 97 25.52 8.34 -13.49
CA MET A 97 24.23 8.99 -13.27
C MET A 97 24.16 10.39 -13.90
N THR A 98 25.28 11.11 -13.98
CA THR A 98 25.35 12.42 -14.66
C THR A 98 25.01 12.33 -16.14
N ASP A 99 25.54 11.32 -16.85
CA ASP A 99 25.25 11.13 -18.27
C ASP A 99 23.82 10.59 -18.49
N LEU A 100 23.33 9.74 -17.60
CA LEU A 100 21.93 9.26 -17.66
C LEU A 100 20.92 10.38 -17.34
N ALA A 101 21.26 11.29 -16.44
CA ALA A 101 20.48 12.51 -16.22
C ALA A 101 20.49 13.40 -17.47
N ASP A 102 21.64 13.55 -18.15
CA ASP A 102 21.71 14.27 -19.43
C ASP A 102 20.77 13.67 -20.50
N ASP A 103 20.62 12.34 -20.54
CA ASP A 103 19.66 11.67 -21.42
C ASP A 103 18.22 12.11 -21.17
N ILE A 104 17.81 12.20 -19.90
CA ILE A 104 16.46 12.64 -19.51
C ILE A 104 16.19 14.05 -20.07
N PHE A 105 17.14 14.96 -19.90
CA PHE A 105 16.99 16.33 -20.41
C PHE A 105 17.00 16.39 -21.93
N ALA A 106 17.87 15.63 -22.61
CA ALA A 106 17.90 15.58 -24.07
C ALA A 106 16.56 15.08 -24.64
N VAL A 107 15.97 14.06 -24.03
CA VAL A 107 14.63 13.57 -24.42
C VAL A 107 13.56 14.61 -24.12
N ALA A 108 13.55 15.20 -22.92
CA ALA A 108 12.58 16.24 -22.54
C ALA A 108 12.61 17.43 -23.51
N GLU A 109 13.79 17.93 -23.86
CA GLU A 109 13.97 19.04 -24.81
C GLU A 109 13.51 18.69 -26.22
N ALA A 110 13.71 17.44 -26.66
CA ALA A 110 13.31 17.01 -27.98
C ALA A 110 11.79 16.85 -28.14
N VAL A 111 11.09 16.41 -27.08
CA VAL A 111 9.65 16.08 -27.14
C VAL A 111 8.75 17.19 -26.60
N SER A 112 9.28 18.08 -25.75
CA SER A 112 8.57 19.20 -25.14
C SER A 112 9.51 20.41 -25.06
N PRO A 113 9.85 21.05 -26.19
CA PRO A 113 10.83 22.14 -26.23
C PRO A 113 10.37 23.39 -25.47
N ASP A 114 9.06 23.64 -25.44
CA ASP A 114 8.46 24.89 -24.95
C ASP A 114 7.85 24.77 -23.55
N ALA A 115 7.83 23.57 -22.96
CA ALA A 115 7.22 23.32 -21.66
C ALA A 115 8.01 22.27 -20.85
N PRO A 116 8.04 22.39 -19.52
CA PRO A 116 8.65 21.36 -18.67
C PRO A 116 7.84 20.06 -18.69
N VAL A 117 8.49 18.94 -18.40
CA VAL A 117 7.86 17.60 -18.39
C VAL A 117 7.66 17.08 -16.97
N HIS A 118 6.67 16.19 -16.78
CA HIS A 118 6.52 15.40 -15.56
C HIS A 118 7.34 14.11 -15.70
N LEU A 119 8.45 14.00 -14.98
CA LEU A 119 9.31 12.82 -15.02
C LEU A 119 8.76 11.72 -14.12
N VAL A 120 8.56 10.52 -14.65
CA VAL A 120 8.22 9.32 -13.87
C VAL A 120 9.31 8.29 -14.12
N ALA A 121 9.93 7.80 -13.05
CA ALA A 121 11.10 6.96 -13.21
C ALA A 121 11.11 5.76 -12.26
N HIS A 122 11.69 4.66 -12.74
CA HIS A 122 11.79 3.40 -12.01
C HIS A 122 13.24 2.95 -11.88
N ASP A 123 13.59 2.38 -10.72
CA ASP A 123 14.90 1.76 -10.45
C ASP A 123 16.09 2.66 -10.84
N TRP A 124 17.07 2.23 -11.62
CA TRP A 124 18.19 3.08 -12.05
C TRP A 124 17.77 4.32 -12.84
N GLY A 125 16.62 4.27 -13.53
CA GLY A 125 16.02 5.46 -14.14
C GLY A 125 15.59 6.47 -13.07
N SER A 126 15.08 5.99 -11.94
CA SER A 126 14.76 6.84 -10.77
C SER A 126 16.02 7.39 -10.10
N VAL A 127 17.09 6.61 -10.00
CA VAL A 127 18.40 7.10 -9.52
C VAL A 127 18.94 8.22 -10.45
N ALA A 128 18.82 8.05 -11.76
CA ALA A 128 19.16 9.09 -12.73
C ALA A 128 18.23 10.31 -12.61
N GLY A 129 16.94 10.09 -12.31
CA GLY A 129 15.98 11.16 -11.99
C GLY A 129 16.39 11.97 -10.76
N TRP A 130 16.88 11.32 -9.70
CA TRP A 130 17.43 12.00 -8.53
C TRP A 130 18.65 12.86 -8.87
N GLU A 131 19.53 12.38 -9.76
CA GLU A 131 20.64 13.19 -10.27
C GLU A 131 20.14 14.34 -11.15
N ALA A 132 19.05 14.16 -11.90
CA ALA A 132 18.49 15.18 -12.78
C ALA A 132 17.86 16.34 -11.98
N VAL A 133 17.04 16.06 -10.96
CA VAL A 133 16.27 17.08 -10.22
C VAL A 133 17.13 18.01 -9.35
N VAL A 134 18.40 17.68 -9.14
CA VAL A 134 19.37 18.50 -8.40
C VAL A 134 20.31 19.31 -9.32
N GLN A 135 20.11 19.25 -10.64
CA GLN A 135 20.84 20.10 -11.60
C GLN A 135 20.15 21.46 -11.77
N ASP A 136 20.92 22.51 -12.04
CA ASP A 136 20.41 23.88 -12.16
C ASP A 136 19.31 24.04 -13.23
N ARG A 137 19.39 23.27 -14.32
CA ARG A 137 18.40 23.27 -15.41
C ARG A 137 17.11 22.51 -15.09
N ALA A 138 17.02 21.80 -13.96
CA ALA A 138 15.84 21.04 -13.59
C ALA A 138 14.61 21.92 -13.44
N LYS A 139 14.76 23.10 -12.84
CA LYS A 139 13.68 24.07 -12.59
C LYS A 139 12.95 24.52 -13.86
N ASP A 140 13.65 24.54 -14.99
CA ASP A 140 13.14 25.02 -16.28
C ASP A 140 12.60 23.89 -17.15
N ARG A 141 12.95 22.62 -16.84
CA ARG A 141 12.67 21.46 -17.69
C ARG A 141 11.84 20.36 -17.02
N LEU A 142 11.77 20.33 -15.70
CA LEU A 142 11.04 19.32 -14.93
C LEU A 142 9.95 19.98 -14.09
N ALA A 143 8.69 19.74 -14.46
CA ALA A 143 7.53 20.25 -13.74
C ALA A 143 7.32 19.48 -12.43
N SER A 144 7.60 18.17 -12.46
CA SER A 144 7.57 17.31 -11.29
C SER A 144 8.40 16.05 -11.51
N PHE A 145 8.62 15.30 -10.42
CA PHE A 145 9.33 14.04 -10.44
C PHE A 145 8.60 12.97 -9.61
N THR A 146 8.35 11.80 -10.20
CA THR A 146 7.83 10.61 -9.51
C THR A 146 8.91 9.53 -9.48
N SER A 147 9.35 9.16 -8.28
CA SER A 147 10.37 8.15 -8.03
C SER A 147 9.74 6.82 -7.58
N ILE A 148 10.05 5.74 -8.28
CA ILE A 148 9.59 4.37 -7.96
C ILE A 148 10.79 3.44 -7.81
N SER A 149 10.98 2.84 -6.63
CA SER A 149 11.98 1.79 -6.39
C SER A 149 13.44 2.13 -6.79
N GLY A 150 13.84 3.40 -6.82
CA GLY A 150 15.22 3.82 -7.05
C GLY A 150 15.56 5.07 -6.23
N PRO A 151 16.24 4.91 -5.08
CA PRO A 151 16.54 6.02 -4.18
C PRO A 151 17.70 6.89 -4.68
N SER A 152 17.79 8.13 -4.20
CA SER A 152 19.01 8.92 -4.31
C SER A 152 20.16 8.20 -3.60
N THR A 153 21.25 7.99 -4.32
CA THR A 153 22.46 7.33 -3.80
C THR A 153 23.10 8.14 -2.68
N ASP A 154 23.10 9.48 -2.78
CA ASP A 154 23.67 10.36 -1.77
C ASP A 154 22.84 10.38 -0.49
N TYR A 155 21.50 10.51 -0.61
CA TYR A 155 20.61 10.49 0.56
C TYR A 155 20.70 9.15 1.29
N LEU A 156 20.72 8.05 0.54
CA LEU A 156 20.91 6.70 1.09
C LEU A 156 22.25 6.57 1.82
N ALA A 157 23.34 7.02 1.20
CA ALA A 157 24.67 6.95 1.80
C ALA A 157 24.77 7.77 3.10
N VAL A 158 24.19 8.98 3.14
CA VAL A 158 24.11 9.79 4.37
C VAL A 158 23.32 9.07 5.45
N ASN A 159 22.14 8.54 5.12
CA ASN A 159 21.27 7.86 6.09
C ASN A 159 21.93 6.61 6.69
N ILE A 160 22.62 5.81 5.88
CA ILE A 160 23.37 4.64 6.36
C ILE A 160 24.51 5.07 7.28
N ARG A 161 25.33 6.05 6.86
CA ARG A 161 26.48 6.53 7.64
C ARG A 161 26.07 7.15 8.97
N GLU A 162 25.02 7.96 8.99
CA GLU A 162 24.50 8.55 10.23
C GLU A 162 23.92 7.48 11.18
N THR A 163 23.24 6.47 10.64
CA THR A 163 22.65 5.40 11.45
C THR A 163 23.72 4.55 12.13
N LEU A 164 24.78 4.18 11.40
CA LEU A 164 25.91 3.41 11.93
C LEU A 164 26.80 4.24 12.85
N GLY A 165 27.15 5.47 12.44
CA GLY A 165 28.10 6.33 13.17
C GLY A 165 27.55 6.89 14.48
N ARG A 166 26.22 7.10 14.60
CA ARG A 166 25.59 7.60 15.84
C ARG A 166 25.08 6.48 16.75
N LEU A 167 25.35 5.21 16.44
CA LEU A 167 24.80 4.04 17.16
C LEU A 167 23.31 4.20 17.48
N ARG A 168 22.51 4.64 16.50
CA ARG A 168 21.05 4.76 16.70
C ARG A 168 20.47 3.34 16.84
N VAL A 169 20.52 2.79 18.06
CA VAL A 169 20.30 1.36 18.37
C VAL A 169 18.99 0.85 17.76
N GLY A 170 17.93 1.67 17.80
CA GLY A 170 16.63 1.32 17.21
C GLY A 170 16.58 1.22 15.68
N ARG A 171 17.54 1.82 14.94
CA ARG A 171 17.60 1.79 13.46
C ARG A 171 18.71 0.88 12.91
N LEU A 172 19.55 0.30 13.77
CA LEU A 172 20.59 -0.66 13.35
C LEU A 172 20.00 -1.86 12.58
N PRO A 173 18.88 -2.50 13.00
CA PRO A 173 18.29 -3.60 12.23
C PRO A 173 17.86 -3.21 10.82
N TRP A 174 17.37 -1.97 10.63
CA TRP A 174 17.06 -1.44 9.31
C TRP A 174 18.34 -1.27 8.47
N ALA A 175 19.38 -0.64 9.02
CA ALA A 175 20.63 -0.39 8.30
C ALA A 175 21.29 -1.69 7.85
N PHE A 176 21.42 -2.68 8.74
CA PHE A 176 21.93 -4.01 8.38
C PHE A 176 21.02 -4.72 7.38
N GLY A 177 19.71 -4.62 7.55
CA GLY A 177 18.75 -5.17 6.60
C GLY A 177 18.89 -4.57 5.20
N GLN A 178 19.13 -3.26 5.10
CA GLN A 178 19.32 -2.54 3.84
C GLN A 178 20.67 -2.87 3.20
N ILE A 179 21.76 -2.93 3.98
CA ILE A 179 23.06 -3.41 3.48
C ILE A 179 22.89 -4.83 2.94
N GLY A 180 22.20 -5.70 3.70
CA GLY A 180 21.84 -7.05 3.30
C GLY A 180 21.07 -7.12 1.98
N SER A 181 20.08 -6.23 1.78
CA SER A 181 19.30 -6.18 0.54
C SER A 181 20.07 -5.61 -0.64
N LEU A 182 21.24 -4.99 -0.43
CA LEU A 182 22.13 -4.50 -1.48
C LEU A 182 23.32 -5.43 -1.74
N LEU A 183 23.46 -6.55 -1.00
CA LEU A 183 24.57 -7.50 -1.20
C LEU A 183 24.54 -8.14 -2.60
N TYR A 184 23.39 -8.21 -3.26
CA TYR A 184 23.33 -8.65 -4.66
C TYR A 184 24.12 -7.72 -5.60
N GLN A 185 24.33 -6.45 -5.24
CA GLN A 185 25.17 -5.55 -6.02
C GLN A 185 26.64 -5.98 -5.97
N ILE A 186 27.10 -6.61 -4.88
CA ILE A 186 28.45 -7.20 -4.77
C ILE A 186 28.63 -8.32 -5.80
N PHE A 187 27.59 -9.13 -6.01
CA PHE A 187 27.61 -10.15 -7.06
C PHE A 187 27.84 -9.53 -8.46
N PHE A 188 27.27 -8.35 -8.71
CA PHE A 188 27.51 -7.61 -9.97
C PHE A 188 28.89 -6.94 -10.07
N HIS A 189 29.71 -6.96 -9.01
CA HIS A 189 31.13 -6.54 -9.03
C HIS A 189 32.11 -7.72 -9.17
N MET A 190 31.60 -8.97 -9.23
CA MET A 190 32.44 -10.14 -9.50
C MET A 190 33.00 -10.10 -10.94
N SER A 191 33.97 -10.97 -11.24
CA SER A 191 34.55 -11.05 -12.58
C SER A 191 33.49 -11.28 -13.68
N PRO A 192 33.77 -10.96 -14.96
CA PRO A 192 32.80 -11.08 -16.05
C PRO A 192 32.17 -12.48 -16.24
N LEU A 193 32.78 -13.54 -15.69
CA LEU A 193 32.34 -14.92 -15.86
C LEU A 193 31.04 -15.23 -15.07
N PRO A 194 30.92 -14.98 -13.76
CA PRO A 194 29.65 -15.04 -13.02
C PRO A 194 28.52 -14.20 -13.63
N GLN A 195 28.85 -13.02 -14.17
CA GLN A 195 27.88 -12.13 -14.81
C GLN A 195 27.39 -12.67 -16.15
N ALA A 196 28.29 -13.23 -16.96
CA ALA A 196 27.92 -13.91 -18.20
C ALA A 196 27.04 -15.14 -17.92
N LEU A 197 27.39 -15.93 -16.89
CA LEU A 197 26.57 -17.06 -16.45
C LEU A 197 25.19 -16.62 -15.93
N PHE A 198 25.13 -15.49 -15.20
CA PHE A 198 23.88 -14.86 -14.77
C PHE A 198 23.03 -14.39 -15.97
N ALA A 199 23.64 -13.68 -16.93
CA ALA A 199 22.95 -13.20 -18.12
C ALA A 199 22.46 -14.37 -19.01
N VAL A 200 23.20 -15.48 -19.11
CA VAL A 200 22.80 -16.67 -19.86
C VAL A 200 21.65 -17.42 -19.18
N SER A 201 21.62 -17.46 -17.86
CA SER A 201 20.59 -18.16 -17.09
C SER A 201 19.31 -17.34 -16.92
N LEU A 202 19.39 -16.18 -16.25
CA LEU A 202 18.26 -15.30 -15.96
C LEU A 202 17.86 -14.41 -17.14
N GLY A 203 18.74 -14.21 -18.13
CA GLY A 203 18.41 -13.44 -19.33
C GLY A 203 17.37 -14.09 -20.25
N LYS A 204 17.03 -15.36 -20.05
CA LYS A 204 15.95 -16.01 -20.80
C LYS A 204 14.59 -15.40 -20.39
N PRO A 205 13.80 -14.82 -21.32
CA PRO A 205 12.52 -14.17 -21.00
C PRO A 205 11.57 -15.04 -20.17
N ALA A 206 11.48 -16.35 -20.47
CA ALA A 206 10.64 -17.28 -19.72
C ALA A 206 11.10 -17.48 -18.27
N VAL A 207 12.42 -17.50 -18.02
CA VAL A 207 13.00 -17.63 -16.68
C VAL A 207 12.76 -16.34 -15.90
N TRP A 208 12.98 -15.18 -16.52
CA TRP A 208 12.71 -13.88 -15.90
C TRP A 208 11.24 -13.69 -15.53
N ARG A 209 10.31 -14.02 -16.44
CA ARG A 209 8.86 -14.00 -16.13
C ARG A 209 8.49 -14.89 -14.95
N ARG A 210 9.12 -16.07 -14.85
CA ARG A 210 8.89 -17.00 -13.73
C ARG A 210 9.46 -16.43 -12.41
N PHE A 211 10.62 -15.79 -12.48
CA PHE A 211 11.23 -15.10 -11.35
C PHE A 211 10.34 -13.95 -10.85
N LEU A 212 9.94 -13.04 -11.74
CA LEU A 212 9.04 -11.93 -11.39
C LEU A 212 7.69 -12.44 -10.86
N ARG A 213 7.11 -13.49 -11.45
CA ARG A 213 5.88 -14.09 -10.89
C ARG A 213 6.08 -14.59 -9.45
N ALA A 214 7.24 -15.18 -9.15
CA ALA A 214 7.51 -15.73 -7.82
C ALA A 214 7.77 -14.64 -6.76
N ILE A 215 8.44 -13.55 -7.14
CA ILE A 215 8.81 -12.46 -6.23
C ILE A 215 7.71 -11.40 -6.12
N GLU A 216 7.11 -11.01 -7.24
CA GLU A 216 6.13 -9.92 -7.33
C GLU A 216 4.67 -10.41 -7.27
N GLY A 217 4.44 -11.70 -7.52
CA GLY A 217 3.09 -12.25 -7.71
C GLY A 217 2.46 -11.88 -9.05
N THR A 218 3.15 -11.12 -9.92
CA THR A 218 2.63 -10.64 -11.19
C THR A 218 2.38 -11.79 -12.18
N PRO A 219 1.17 -11.92 -12.74
CA PRO A 219 0.89 -12.88 -13.80
C PRO A 219 1.83 -12.70 -15.00
N ALA A 220 2.39 -13.79 -15.53
CA ALA A 220 3.36 -13.74 -16.63
C ALA A 220 2.84 -13.05 -17.91
N LYS A 221 1.51 -12.98 -18.09
CA LYS A 221 0.86 -12.28 -19.22
C LYS A 221 0.95 -10.76 -19.11
N GLN A 222 1.11 -10.22 -17.89
CA GLN A 222 1.29 -8.78 -17.65
C GLN A 222 2.76 -8.35 -17.74
N ILE A 223 3.70 -9.28 -18.00
CA ILE A 223 5.13 -8.98 -18.06
C ILE A 223 5.56 -8.91 -19.52
N GLU A 224 5.64 -7.68 -20.02
CA GLU A 224 6.08 -7.36 -21.37
C GLU A 224 7.59 -7.11 -21.38
N LEU A 225 8.34 -7.94 -22.10
CA LEU A 225 9.79 -7.83 -22.20
C LEU A 225 10.14 -7.55 -23.65
N ALA A 226 11.09 -6.63 -23.88
CA ALA A 226 11.55 -6.32 -25.22
C ALA A 226 12.21 -7.53 -25.90
N PRO A 227 12.17 -7.62 -27.25
CA PRO A 227 12.90 -8.67 -27.99
C PRO A 227 14.41 -8.69 -27.68
N THR A 228 14.97 -7.54 -27.29
CA THR A 228 16.38 -7.33 -26.95
C THR A 228 16.74 -7.73 -25.52
N PHE A 229 15.78 -8.14 -24.68
CA PHE A 229 15.92 -8.33 -23.23
C PHE A 229 17.21 -9.05 -22.77
N ARG A 230 17.62 -10.10 -23.48
CA ARG A 230 18.88 -10.82 -23.20
C ARG A 230 20.12 -9.93 -23.28
N LYS A 231 20.18 -9.09 -24.31
CA LYS A 231 21.27 -8.13 -24.52
C LYS A 231 21.19 -7.00 -23.51
N ASP A 232 19.97 -6.55 -23.21
CA ASP A 232 19.69 -5.45 -22.28
C ASP A 232 20.17 -5.79 -20.86
N ILE A 233 19.85 -6.98 -20.36
CA ILE A 233 20.37 -7.50 -19.08
C ILE A 233 21.89 -7.38 -19.01
N ALA A 234 22.60 -7.86 -20.03
CA ALA A 234 24.05 -7.90 -20.04
C ALA A 234 24.68 -6.51 -20.19
N ASN A 235 24.15 -5.70 -21.10
CA ASN A 235 24.66 -4.35 -21.34
C ASN A 235 24.45 -3.45 -20.14
N GLY A 236 23.27 -3.53 -19.53
CA GLY A 236 22.88 -2.67 -18.43
C GLY A 236 23.64 -2.93 -17.13
N LEU A 237 24.35 -4.06 -16.98
CA LEU A 237 25.27 -4.28 -15.85
C LEU A 237 26.35 -3.19 -15.73
N ARG A 238 26.66 -2.49 -16.83
CA ARG A 238 27.61 -1.35 -16.82
C ARG A 238 27.15 -0.20 -15.94
N VAL A 239 25.84 -0.04 -15.69
CA VAL A 239 25.33 0.97 -14.76
C VAL A 239 25.82 0.72 -13.33
N TYR A 240 25.88 -0.55 -12.91
CA TYR A 240 26.40 -0.93 -11.60
C TYR A 240 27.90 -0.64 -11.51
N TRP A 241 28.68 -1.01 -12.53
CA TRP A 241 30.14 -0.76 -12.54
C TRP A 241 30.49 0.73 -12.50
N ALA A 242 29.69 1.55 -13.18
CA ALA A 242 29.92 2.99 -13.25
C ALA A 242 29.63 3.73 -11.94
N ASN A 243 28.68 3.24 -11.14
CA ASN A 243 28.10 4.00 -10.04
C ASN A 243 28.22 3.36 -8.66
N SER A 244 28.26 2.04 -8.52
CA SER A 244 28.24 1.41 -7.19
C SER A 244 29.51 1.66 -6.37
N ALA A 245 30.71 1.55 -6.96
CA ALA A 245 31.96 1.81 -6.23
C ALA A 245 32.11 3.29 -5.81
N PRO A 246 31.85 4.27 -6.70
CA PRO A 246 31.77 5.69 -6.30
C PRO A 246 30.74 5.94 -5.20
N THR A 247 29.57 5.29 -5.25
CA THR A 247 28.52 5.44 -4.22
C THR A 247 28.95 4.85 -2.88
N ALA A 248 29.54 3.65 -2.88
CA ALA A 248 29.90 2.95 -1.66
C ALA A 248 31.09 3.60 -0.93
N PHE A 249 32.12 4.00 -1.68
CA PHE A 249 33.40 4.46 -1.12
C PHE A 249 33.62 5.97 -1.25
N GLY A 250 32.82 6.68 -2.04
CA GLY A 250 32.93 8.14 -2.24
C GLY A 250 32.42 8.96 -1.06
N LYS A 251 32.57 10.28 -1.13
CA LYS A 251 31.94 11.21 -0.19
C LYS A 251 30.56 11.58 -0.75
N PRO A 252 29.46 11.34 -0.02
CA PRO A 252 28.13 11.71 -0.51
C PRO A 252 27.98 13.22 -0.55
N ASP A 253 27.24 13.69 -1.55
CA ASP A 253 26.92 15.11 -1.76
C ASP A 253 25.39 15.28 -1.86
N PRO A 254 24.68 15.31 -0.71
CA PRO A 254 23.22 15.34 -0.70
C PRO A 254 22.69 16.75 -1.03
N ARG A 255 22.57 17.05 -2.32
CA ARG A 255 22.06 18.33 -2.86
C ARG A 255 20.53 18.41 -2.72
N PRO A 256 19.97 19.54 -2.24
CA PRO A 256 18.52 19.69 -2.14
C PRO A 256 17.85 19.93 -3.50
N THR A 257 16.52 19.75 -3.56
CA THR A 257 15.71 20.08 -4.73
C THR A 257 14.36 20.69 -4.33
N ASP A 258 13.91 21.66 -5.14
CA ASP A 258 12.58 22.28 -5.05
C ASP A 258 11.60 21.75 -6.11
N VAL A 259 12.03 20.82 -6.96
CA VAL A 259 11.16 20.15 -7.93
C VAL A 259 10.10 19.37 -7.15
N PRO A 260 8.79 19.58 -7.41
CA PRO A 260 7.73 18.81 -6.77
C PRO A 260 7.95 17.31 -6.97
N THR A 261 8.09 16.58 -5.87
CA THR A 261 8.49 15.17 -5.94
C THR A 261 7.48 14.25 -5.27
N GLN A 262 7.06 13.21 -5.98
CA GLN A 262 6.25 12.11 -5.48
C GLN A 262 7.12 10.86 -5.30
N LEU A 263 7.03 10.25 -4.12
CA LEU A 263 7.61 8.94 -3.82
C LEU A 263 6.51 7.89 -3.87
N ILE A 264 6.68 6.89 -4.73
CA ILE A 264 5.89 5.66 -4.69
C ILE A 264 6.76 4.58 -4.05
N VAL A 265 6.51 4.31 -2.77
CA VAL A 265 7.31 3.41 -1.95
C VAL A 265 6.66 2.03 -1.89
N ASN A 266 7.38 1.04 -2.42
CA ASN A 266 6.92 -0.33 -2.48
C ASN A 266 7.25 -1.08 -1.18
N ARG A 267 6.22 -1.44 -0.40
CA ARG A 267 6.40 -2.01 0.95
C ARG A 267 7.01 -3.40 0.97
N ASN A 268 6.84 -4.16 -0.12
CA ASN A 268 7.35 -5.53 -0.25
C ASN A 268 8.57 -5.60 -1.18
N ASP A 269 9.21 -4.46 -1.46
CA ASP A 269 10.41 -4.40 -2.30
C ASP A 269 11.58 -5.11 -1.61
N VAL A 270 12.15 -6.09 -2.31
CA VAL A 270 13.24 -6.93 -1.83
C VAL A 270 14.61 -6.27 -1.98
N ALA A 271 14.74 -5.28 -2.86
CA ALA A 271 15.97 -4.56 -3.14
C ALA A 271 16.08 -3.28 -2.29
N ILE A 272 15.02 -2.47 -2.28
CA ILE A 272 14.99 -1.16 -1.61
C ILE A 272 13.95 -1.14 -0.50
N ARG A 273 14.39 -1.13 0.77
CA ARG A 273 13.46 -1.12 1.90
C ARG A 273 12.79 0.25 2.07
N PRO A 274 11.51 0.30 2.50
CA PRO A 274 10.77 1.55 2.68
C PRO A 274 11.46 2.61 3.55
N GLY A 275 12.14 2.17 4.62
CA GLY A 275 12.83 3.08 5.55
C GLY A 275 13.97 3.90 4.94
N THR A 276 14.36 3.59 3.69
CA THR A 276 15.28 4.40 2.89
C THR A 276 14.76 5.81 2.65
N TYR A 277 13.44 5.96 2.51
CA TYR A 277 12.80 7.20 2.08
C TYR A 277 12.34 8.11 3.22
N ASP A 278 12.41 7.64 4.47
CA ASP A 278 11.79 8.32 5.63
C ASP A 278 12.34 9.74 5.90
N GLU A 279 13.58 10.01 5.50
CA GLU A 279 14.28 11.27 5.79
C GLU A 279 14.37 12.21 4.58
N TYR A 280 13.65 11.91 3.48
CA TYR A 280 13.79 12.66 2.22
C TYR A 280 13.33 14.12 2.35
N SER A 281 12.44 14.43 3.31
CA SER A 281 12.02 15.80 3.61
C SER A 281 13.15 16.71 4.12
N ARG A 282 14.33 16.16 4.45
CA ARG A 282 15.54 16.96 4.75
C ARG A 282 16.10 17.68 3.52
N TRP A 283 15.90 17.11 2.33
CA TRP A 283 16.50 17.59 1.08
C TRP A 283 15.47 17.95 0.02
N VAL A 284 14.23 17.47 0.16
CA VAL A 284 13.14 17.72 -0.77
C VAL A 284 12.09 18.59 -0.09
N SER A 285 11.98 19.84 -0.52
CA SER A 285 11.09 20.84 0.11
C SER A 285 9.60 20.57 -0.18
N ARG A 286 9.29 20.02 -1.35
CA ARG A 286 7.94 19.71 -1.82
C ARG A 286 7.80 18.21 -2.11
N LEU A 287 7.38 17.45 -1.10
CA LEU A 287 7.41 16.00 -1.12
C LEU A 287 6.03 15.38 -0.87
N TRP A 288 5.65 14.42 -1.71
CA TRP A 288 4.47 13.57 -1.55
C TRP A 288 4.90 12.11 -1.44
N ARG A 289 4.23 11.31 -0.61
CA ARG A 289 4.56 9.89 -0.41
C ARG A 289 3.33 9.00 -0.45
N HIS A 290 3.39 7.98 -1.28
CA HIS A 290 2.41 6.91 -1.35
C HIS A 290 3.10 5.56 -1.11
N ASP A 291 2.65 4.85 -0.07
CA ASP A 291 3.13 3.50 0.22
C ASP A 291 2.17 2.45 -0.39
N LEU A 292 2.68 1.65 -1.32
CA LEU A 292 1.93 0.58 -2.00
C LEU A 292 2.36 -0.81 -1.49
N SER A 293 1.40 -1.71 -1.34
CA SER A 293 1.66 -3.13 -0.98
C SER A 293 2.06 -3.98 -2.18
N THR A 294 3.11 -3.57 -2.89
CA THR A 294 3.69 -4.27 -4.04
C THR A 294 5.21 -4.41 -3.87
N GLY A 295 5.85 -5.20 -4.72
CA GLY A 295 7.30 -5.36 -4.74
C GLY A 295 7.96 -4.36 -5.68
N HIS A 296 9.14 -4.70 -6.18
CA HIS A 296 10.03 -3.78 -6.88
C HIS A 296 9.48 -3.33 -8.25
N TRP A 297 8.81 -4.22 -8.99
CA TRP A 297 8.27 -3.92 -10.32
C TRP A 297 6.79 -3.52 -10.29
N ALA A 298 6.49 -2.45 -9.54
CA ALA A 298 5.13 -1.92 -9.41
C ALA A 298 4.46 -1.56 -10.75
N ALA A 299 5.24 -1.14 -11.76
CA ALA A 299 4.71 -0.83 -13.09
C ALA A 299 4.08 -2.05 -13.79
N TYR A 300 4.63 -3.26 -13.61
CA TYR A 300 4.00 -4.48 -14.09
C TYR A 300 2.90 -4.99 -13.15
N ALA A 301 3.13 -4.92 -11.83
CA ALA A 301 2.24 -5.51 -10.84
C ALA A 301 0.95 -4.69 -10.60
N ARG A 302 1.03 -3.37 -10.76
CA ARG A 302 -0.01 -2.40 -10.39
C ARG A 302 -0.07 -1.21 -11.37
N PRO A 303 -0.17 -1.43 -12.70
CA PRO A 303 -0.14 -0.34 -13.68
C PRO A 303 -1.26 0.69 -13.46
N GLN A 304 -2.46 0.24 -13.06
CA GLN A 304 -3.56 1.15 -12.71
C GLN A 304 -3.23 2.04 -11.52
N ALA A 305 -2.60 1.51 -10.47
CA ALA A 305 -2.22 2.30 -9.31
C ALA A 305 -1.19 3.38 -9.68
N ILE A 306 -0.18 3.01 -10.48
CA ILE A 306 0.84 3.95 -10.95
C ILE A 306 0.20 5.05 -11.81
N ALA A 307 -0.65 4.68 -12.78
CA ALA A 307 -1.35 5.65 -13.63
C ALA A 307 -2.24 6.60 -12.82
N THR A 308 -3.02 6.07 -11.85
CA THR A 308 -3.83 6.89 -10.95
C THR A 308 -2.99 7.88 -10.15
N LEU A 309 -1.88 7.43 -9.55
CA LEU A 309 -1.00 8.29 -8.75
C LEU A 309 -0.30 9.36 -9.58
N VAL A 310 0.14 9.03 -10.80
CA VAL A 310 0.75 10.01 -11.72
C VAL A 310 -0.28 11.07 -12.11
N ARG A 311 -1.48 10.65 -12.52
CA ARG A 311 -2.58 11.55 -12.90
C ARG A 311 -2.98 12.47 -11.75
N ASP A 312 -3.18 11.91 -10.56
CA ASP A 312 -3.55 12.66 -9.35
C ASP A 312 -2.46 13.67 -8.94
N PHE A 313 -1.19 13.30 -9.13
CA PHE A 313 -0.07 14.17 -8.83
C PHE A 313 0.02 15.36 -9.79
N VAL A 314 -0.11 15.11 -11.10
CA VAL A 314 -0.13 16.18 -12.11
C VAL A 314 -1.33 17.11 -11.89
N ASP A 315 -2.53 16.55 -11.74
CA ASP A 315 -3.76 17.32 -11.50
C ASP A 315 -3.68 18.15 -10.21
N GLY A 316 -3.10 17.60 -9.14
CA GLY A 316 -2.92 18.30 -7.88
C GLY A 316 -1.92 19.47 -7.96
N LEU A 317 -0.86 19.33 -8.76
CA LEU A 317 0.08 20.43 -9.02
C LEU A 317 -0.53 21.53 -9.90
N ASP A 318 -1.46 21.18 -10.79
CA ASP A 318 -2.22 22.10 -11.64
C ASP A 318 -3.41 22.76 -10.93
N GLY A 319 -3.46 22.69 -9.59
CA GLY A 319 -4.47 23.37 -8.78
C GLY A 319 -5.80 22.64 -8.66
N LYS A 320 -5.86 21.34 -8.99
CA LYS A 320 -7.03 20.47 -8.79
C LYS A 320 -6.71 19.33 -7.80
N PRO A 321 -6.31 19.65 -6.55
CA PRO A 321 -5.87 18.63 -5.61
C PRO A 321 -7.03 17.71 -5.20
N SER A 322 -6.80 16.40 -5.28
CA SER A 322 -7.69 15.43 -4.63
C SER A 322 -7.33 15.26 -3.15
N ARG A 323 -8.22 14.63 -2.39
CA ARG A 323 -7.94 14.23 -1.00
C ARG A 323 -6.76 13.25 -0.89
N VAL A 324 -6.53 12.43 -1.91
CA VAL A 324 -5.39 11.49 -1.94
C VAL A 324 -4.08 12.25 -2.09
N PHE A 325 -4.05 13.25 -2.98
CA PHE A 325 -2.94 14.17 -3.15
C PHE A 325 -2.62 14.94 -1.85
N GLU A 326 -3.63 15.56 -1.24
CA GLU A 326 -3.45 16.36 -0.01
C GLU A 326 -2.88 15.52 1.15
N ARG A 327 -3.39 14.30 1.33
CA ARG A 327 -2.93 13.38 2.38
C ARG A 327 -1.51 12.89 2.17
N ALA A 328 -1.07 12.78 0.92
CA ALA A 328 0.27 12.27 0.61
C ALA A 328 1.37 13.31 0.87
N ALA A 329 1.04 14.59 1.04
CA ALA A 329 2.02 15.64 1.32
C ALA A 329 2.78 15.38 2.63
N VAL A 330 4.10 15.24 2.55
CA VAL A 330 4.99 14.99 3.69
C VAL A 330 5.22 16.29 4.45
N GLY A 331 5.05 16.25 5.77
CA GLY A 331 5.24 17.42 6.65
C GLY A 331 3.96 18.22 6.92
N ALA A 332 2.88 17.99 6.17
CA ALA A 332 1.59 18.64 6.41
C ALA A 332 0.81 18.04 7.60
N ARG A 333 1.15 16.83 8.09
CA ARG A 333 0.39 16.07 9.11
C ARG A 333 1.30 15.24 10.03
N GLY A 334 0.71 14.70 11.11
CA GLY A 334 1.38 14.03 12.22
C GLY A 334 2.40 12.95 11.83
N LYS A 335 3.39 12.74 12.70
CA LYS A 335 4.44 11.73 12.54
C LYS A 335 3.88 10.34 12.87
N GLY A 336 3.96 9.39 11.95
CA GLY A 336 3.58 7.99 12.21
C GLY A 336 3.44 7.15 10.95
N GLU A 337 3.36 5.82 11.08
CA GLU A 337 3.33 4.89 9.94
C GLU A 337 2.04 5.00 9.11
N PHE A 338 0.95 5.43 9.74
CA PHE A 338 -0.35 5.61 9.07
C PHE A 338 -0.60 7.07 8.67
N SER A 339 0.44 7.91 8.69
CA SER A 339 0.37 9.26 8.14
C SER A 339 -0.03 9.24 6.67
N GLY A 340 -0.95 10.14 6.30
CA GLY A 340 -1.53 10.18 4.95
C GLY A 340 -2.53 9.07 4.62
N LYS A 341 -2.94 8.25 5.60
CA LYS A 341 -3.99 7.24 5.44
C LYS A 341 -5.32 7.72 6.01
N LEU A 342 -6.41 7.34 5.34
CA LEU A 342 -7.78 7.52 5.83
C LEU A 342 -8.31 6.20 6.40
N VAL A 343 -8.85 6.22 7.62
CA VAL A 343 -9.37 5.03 8.31
C VAL A 343 -10.84 5.25 8.69
N ALA A 344 -11.73 4.39 8.20
CA ALA A 344 -13.13 4.38 8.61
C ALA A 344 -13.37 3.31 9.69
N ILE A 345 -14.00 3.66 10.81
CA ILE A 345 -14.24 2.75 11.94
C ILE A 345 -15.72 2.82 12.35
N THR A 346 -16.40 1.68 12.31
CA THR A 346 -17.78 1.53 12.82
C THR A 346 -17.80 1.11 14.29
N GLY A 347 -18.80 1.55 15.06
CA GLY A 347 -18.86 1.30 16.50
C GLY A 347 -17.73 2.00 17.26
N ALA A 348 -17.31 3.18 16.79
CA ALA A 348 -16.16 3.93 17.30
C ALA A 348 -16.47 4.72 18.59
N GLY A 349 -17.73 4.74 19.04
CA GLY A 349 -18.14 5.50 20.21
C GLY A 349 -17.64 4.92 21.53
N SER A 350 -17.20 3.65 21.58
CA SER A 350 -16.69 3.04 22.83
C SER A 350 -15.79 1.82 22.60
N GLY A 351 -15.24 1.27 23.70
CA GLY A 351 -14.56 -0.04 23.74
C GLY A 351 -13.43 -0.17 22.72
N ILE A 352 -13.41 -1.30 22.00
CA ILE A 352 -12.38 -1.61 21.00
C ILE A 352 -12.37 -0.58 19.87
N GLY A 353 -13.55 -0.10 19.44
CA GLY A 353 -13.65 0.90 18.36
C GLY A 353 -12.98 2.21 18.73
N ARG A 354 -13.29 2.75 19.92
CA ARG A 354 -12.67 3.98 20.47
C ARG A 354 -11.15 3.82 20.59
N GLU A 355 -10.67 2.74 21.22
CA GLU A 355 -9.23 2.51 21.36
C GLU A 355 -8.52 2.29 20.02
N THR A 356 -9.20 1.70 19.04
CA THR A 356 -8.68 1.55 17.67
C THR A 356 -8.55 2.90 16.98
N ALA A 357 -9.55 3.78 17.12
CA ALA A 357 -9.48 5.16 16.62
C ALA A 357 -8.27 5.90 17.23
N LEU A 358 -8.16 5.90 18.56
CA LEU A 358 -7.03 6.54 19.25
C LEU A 358 -5.68 5.96 18.83
N ALA A 359 -5.58 4.64 18.61
CA ALA A 359 -4.35 4.00 18.17
C ALA A 359 -3.95 4.42 16.75
N PHE A 360 -4.89 4.52 15.79
CA PHE A 360 -4.60 5.00 14.45
C PHE A 360 -4.28 6.50 14.42
N ALA A 361 -4.99 7.32 15.23
CA ALA A 361 -4.70 8.75 15.37
C ALA A 361 -3.27 9.00 15.84
N ARG A 362 -2.79 8.26 16.85
CA ARG A 362 -1.40 8.34 17.34
C ARG A 362 -0.35 8.01 16.29
N GLU A 363 -0.73 7.28 15.25
CA GLU A 363 0.14 6.93 14.12
C GLU A 363 -0.08 7.83 12.89
N GLY A 364 -0.76 8.97 13.07
CA GLY A 364 -0.91 10.02 12.07
C GLY A 364 -2.07 9.84 11.08
N ALA A 365 -2.94 8.85 11.28
CA ALA A 365 -4.08 8.62 10.39
C ALA A 365 -5.17 9.69 10.56
N GLU A 366 -5.83 10.02 9.45
CA GLU A 366 -7.10 10.74 9.46
C GLU A 366 -8.24 9.73 9.62
N LEU A 367 -9.25 10.07 10.42
CA LEU A 367 -10.29 9.12 10.83
C LEU A 367 -11.70 9.56 10.40
N VAL A 368 -12.49 8.59 9.96
CA VAL A 368 -13.94 8.68 9.84
C VAL A 368 -14.53 7.73 10.87
N LEU A 369 -15.19 8.28 11.89
CA LEU A 369 -15.67 7.53 13.03
C LEU A 369 -17.19 7.49 13.01
N SER A 370 -17.77 6.29 13.07
CA SER A 370 -19.21 6.14 13.10
C SER A 370 -19.71 5.28 14.27
N ASP A 371 -20.85 5.66 14.82
CA ASP A 371 -21.57 4.92 15.86
C ASP A 371 -23.07 5.22 15.76
N VAL A 372 -23.91 4.35 16.35
CA VAL A 372 -25.35 4.61 16.45
C VAL A 372 -25.64 5.73 17.45
N ASN A 373 -24.76 5.89 18.44
CA ASN A 373 -24.81 6.96 19.43
C ASN A 373 -23.94 8.14 19.00
N ASP A 374 -24.61 9.22 18.58
CA ASP A 374 -23.98 10.45 18.12
C ASP A 374 -23.12 11.15 19.19
N VAL A 375 -23.53 11.08 20.46
CA VAL A 375 -22.79 11.71 21.56
C VAL A 375 -21.47 10.99 21.79
N SER A 376 -21.49 9.66 21.88
CA SER A 376 -20.29 8.89 22.21
C SER A 376 -19.25 8.88 21.08
N VAL A 377 -19.67 8.98 19.81
CA VAL A 377 -18.72 9.11 18.69
C VAL A 377 -18.09 10.50 18.66
N LYS A 378 -18.84 11.56 18.97
CA LYS A 378 -18.30 12.92 19.10
C LYS A 378 -17.32 13.04 20.27
N GLU A 379 -17.57 12.36 21.39
CA GLU A 379 -16.59 12.24 22.48
C GLU A 379 -15.27 11.61 21.98
N THR A 380 -15.35 10.51 21.23
CA THR A 380 -14.15 9.88 20.67
C THR A 380 -13.39 10.82 19.73
N VAL A 381 -14.10 11.61 18.91
CA VAL A 381 -13.47 12.64 18.06
C VAL A 381 -12.74 13.67 18.91
N GLY A 382 -13.36 14.20 19.97
CA GLY A 382 -12.71 15.13 20.89
C GLY A 382 -11.41 14.57 21.49
N LEU A 383 -11.41 13.30 21.91
CA LEU A 383 -10.20 12.63 22.41
C LEU A 383 -9.09 12.51 21.35
N VAL A 384 -9.45 12.36 20.07
CA VAL A 384 -8.47 12.35 18.97
C VAL A 384 -7.89 13.74 18.76
N GLU A 385 -8.76 14.76 18.71
CA GLU A 385 -8.39 16.16 18.51
C GLU A 385 -7.51 16.72 19.64
N GLU A 386 -7.76 16.31 20.89
CA GLU A 386 -6.92 16.64 22.06
C GLU A 386 -5.45 16.21 21.89
N THR A 387 -5.21 15.18 21.07
CA THR A 387 -3.85 14.68 20.75
C THR A 387 -3.29 15.25 19.44
N GLY A 388 -3.99 16.20 18.81
CA GLY A 388 -3.64 16.80 17.52
C GLY A 388 -3.96 15.92 16.30
N GLY A 389 -4.78 14.89 16.48
CA GLY A 389 -5.28 14.06 15.37
C GLY A 389 -6.46 14.70 14.64
N VAL A 390 -6.87 14.10 13.53
CA VAL A 390 -8.02 14.55 12.73
C VAL A 390 -9.05 13.43 12.67
N ALA A 391 -10.28 13.69 13.11
CA ALA A 391 -11.37 12.72 13.06
C ALA A 391 -12.71 13.39 12.74
N HIS A 392 -13.56 12.69 11.99
CA HIS A 392 -14.86 13.17 11.54
C HIS A 392 -15.97 12.26 12.08
N PRO A 393 -16.95 12.76 12.87
CA PRO A 393 -18.01 11.94 13.44
C PRO A 393 -19.17 11.74 12.47
N TYR A 394 -19.74 10.54 12.46
CA TYR A 394 -20.94 10.18 11.71
C TYR A 394 -21.88 9.33 12.56
N ARG A 395 -23.18 9.64 12.53
CA ARG A 395 -24.20 8.76 13.11
C ARG A 395 -24.56 7.68 12.09
N LEU A 396 -24.40 6.40 12.47
CA LEU A 396 -24.72 5.27 11.60
C LEU A 396 -25.27 4.09 12.40
N ASP A 397 -26.47 3.64 12.05
CA ASP A 397 -26.91 2.29 12.39
C ASP A 397 -26.45 1.32 11.28
N VAL A 398 -25.53 0.42 11.61
CA VAL A 398 -24.95 -0.51 10.64
C VAL A 398 -25.94 -1.60 10.18
N SER A 399 -27.08 -1.76 10.85
CA SER A 399 -28.14 -2.68 10.43
C SER A 399 -29.08 -2.10 9.37
N ASP A 400 -29.09 -0.77 9.21
CA ASP A 400 -29.82 -0.08 8.15
C ASP A 400 -28.99 0.01 6.87
N HIS A 401 -29.37 -0.76 5.86
CA HIS A 401 -28.64 -0.83 4.60
C HIS A 401 -28.62 0.50 3.84
N GLN A 402 -29.75 1.21 3.81
CA GLN A 402 -29.88 2.45 3.06
C GLN A 402 -29.09 3.58 3.72
N ALA A 403 -29.14 3.67 5.06
CA ALA A 403 -28.31 4.60 5.81
C ALA A 403 -26.81 4.33 5.60
N TYR A 404 -26.40 3.06 5.51
CA TYR A 404 -25.01 2.69 5.23
C TYR A 404 -24.58 3.13 3.83
N GLU A 405 -25.40 2.91 2.80
CA GLU A 405 -25.09 3.35 1.44
C GLU A 405 -24.92 4.87 1.35
N GLN A 406 -25.80 5.64 2.00
CA GLN A 406 -25.69 7.10 2.08
C GLN A 406 -24.42 7.53 2.81
N PHE A 407 -24.11 6.90 3.95
CA PHE A 407 -22.88 7.15 4.69
C PHE A 407 -21.63 6.92 3.83
N VAL A 408 -21.56 5.82 3.08
CA VAL A 408 -20.42 5.53 2.20
C VAL A 408 -20.28 6.60 1.11
N ALA A 409 -21.39 6.99 0.48
CA ALA A 409 -21.38 8.03 -0.55
C ALA A 409 -20.89 9.38 0.00
N GLU A 410 -21.38 9.77 1.18
CA GLU A 410 -20.99 11.01 1.87
C GLU A 410 -19.50 10.99 2.24
N VAL A 411 -19.00 9.89 2.81
CA VAL A 411 -17.59 9.72 3.16
C VAL A 411 -16.69 9.81 1.94
N VAL A 412 -17.03 9.10 0.86
CA VAL A 412 -16.24 9.13 -0.38
C VAL A 412 -16.22 10.52 -1.00
N ALA A 413 -17.34 11.25 -0.97
CA ALA A 413 -17.42 12.61 -1.50
C ALA A 413 -16.61 13.62 -0.65
N ALA A 414 -16.72 13.58 0.68
CA ALA A 414 -16.10 14.56 1.57
C ALA A 414 -14.60 14.28 1.81
N HIS A 415 -14.25 13.01 1.99
CA HIS A 415 -12.93 12.57 2.48
C HIS A 415 -12.16 11.70 1.47
N GLY A 416 -12.82 11.23 0.42
CA GLY A 416 -12.28 10.22 -0.48
C GLY A 416 -12.39 8.80 0.08
N VAL A 417 -11.94 7.81 -0.68
CA VAL A 417 -12.05 6.40 -0.31
C VAL A 417 -11.10 6.07 0.86
N PRO A 418 -11.59 5.48 1.96
CA PRO A 418 -10.74 5.02 3.06
C PRO A 418 -9.71 3.99 2.60
N ASP A 419 -8.50 4.08 3.13
CA ASP A 419 -7.45 3.09 2.93
C ASP A 419 -7.65 1.86 3.82
N ILE A 420 -8.24 2.08 5.00
CA ILE A 420 -8.52 1.04 5.98
C ILE A 420 -9.97 1.17 6.44
N VAL A 421 -10.69 0.06 6.46
CA VAL A 421 -12.07 -0.01 6.98
C VAL A 421 -12.11 -1.02 8.11
N VAL A 422 -12.58 -0.59 9.28
CA VAL A 422 -12.72 -1.42 10.47
C VAL A 422 -14.21 -1.62 10.75
N ASN A 423 -14.72 -2.79 10.37
CA ASN A 423 -16.05 -3.25 10.73
C ASN A 423 -16.02 -3.80 12.16
N ASN A 424 -16.16 -2.90 13.13
CA ASN A 424 -16.08 -3.19 14.56
C ASN A 424 -17.44 -3.21 15.26
N ALA A 425 -18.45 -2.49 14.74
CA ALA A 425 -19.78 -2.46 15.34
C ALA A 425 -20.32 -3.88 15.58
N GLY A 426 -20.88 -4.11 16.77
CA GLY A 426 -21.39 -5.42 17.15
C GLY A 426 -22.09 -5.40 18.50
N ILE A 427 -23.02 -6.34 18.67
CA ILE A 427 -23.74 -6.57 19.92
C ILE A 427 -23.62 -8.04 20.35
N SER A 428 -23.88 -8.28 21.63
CA SER A 428 -24.01 -9.62 22.21
C SER A 428 -25.38 -9.74 22.87
N ILE A 429 -26.06 -10.84 22.60
CA ILE A 429 -27.28 -11.25 23.28
C ILE A 429 -27.00 -12.64 23.84
N GLY A 430 -27.10 -12.79 25.15
CA GLY A 430 -26.95 -14.05 25.86
C GLY A 430 -28.30 -14.68 26.18
N GLY A 431 -28.29 -15.93 26.64
CA GLY A 431 -29.49 -16.69 27.03
C GLY A 431 -29.60 -18.02 26.29
N GLN A 432 -30.54 -18.87 26.69
CA GLN A 432 -30.82 -20.10 25.94
C GLN A 432 -31.50 -19.75 24.63
N ILE A 433 -31.14 -20.45 23.54
CA ILE A 433 -31.72 -20.18 22.21
C ILE A 433 -33.25 -20.29 22.19
N LEU A 434 -33.82 -21.15 23.04
CA LEU A 434 -35.27 -21.36 23.12
C LEU A 434 -36.01 -20.15 23.70
N ASP A 435 -35.31 -19.24 24.37
CA ASP A 435 -35.87 -18.02 24.97
C ASP A 435 -35.67 -16.78 24.08
N PHE A 436 -35.00 -16.92 22.92
CA PHE A 436 -34.78 -15.81 22.01
C PHE A 436 -36.05 -15.46 21.25
N THR A 437 -36.37 -14.17 21.21
CA THR A 437 -37.38 -13.63 20.29
C THR A 437 -36.81 -13.47 18.87
N GLU A 438 -37.68 -13.48 17.87
CA GLU A 438 -37.27 -13.26 16.47
C GLU A 438 -36.58 -11.89 16.31
N ASP A 439 -37.10 -10.84 16.95
CA ASP A 439 -36.51 -9.49 16.92
C ASP A 439 -35.08 -9.47 17.47
N GLN A 440 -34.79 -10.26 18.51
CA GLN A 440 -33.43 -10.38 19.04
C GLN A 440 -32.50 -11.07 18.05
N VAL A 441 -32.98 -12.11 17.36
CA VAL A 441 -32.24 -12.84 16.33
C VAL A 441 -31.96 -11.92 15.12
N GLU A 442 -32.98 -11.25 14.60
CA GLU A 442 -32.82 -10.31 13.47
C GLU A 442 -31.92 -9.14 13.84
N ARG A 443 -32.00 -8.61 15.06
CA ARG A 443 -31.12 -7.53 15.54
C ARG A 443 -29.66 -7.95 15.59
N ILE A 444 -29.34 -9.11 16.19
CA ILE A 444 -27.95 -9.56 16.30
C ILE A 444 -27.37 -9.95 14.94
N VAL A 445 -28.16 -10.58 14.06
CA VAL A 445 -27.74 -10.92 12.70
C VAL A 445 -27.58 -9.67 11.84
N GLY A 446 -28.52 -8.73 11.93
CA GLY A 446 -28.49 -7.45 11.21
C GLY A 446 -27.23 -6.66 11.51
N ILE A 447 -26.86 -6.53 12.79
CA ILE A 447 -25.68 -5.78 13.20
C ILE A 447 -24.39 -6.58 12.95
N ASN A 448 -24.28 -7.80 13.50
CA ASN A 448 -23.00 -8.52 13.52
C ASN A 448 -22.62 -9.15 12.17
N VAL A 449 -23.59 -9.46 11.31
CA VAL A 449 -23.35 -10.14 10.03
C VAL A 449 -23.66 -9.22 8.87
N ARG A 450 -24.92 -8.77 8.72
CA ARG A 450 -25.33 -7.96 7.56
C ARG A 450 -24.59 -6.61 7.52
N GLY A 451 -24.37 -5.96 8.66
CA GLY A 451 -23.60 -4.72 8.75
C GLY A 451 -22.13 -4.89 8.31
N VAL A 452 -21.47 -5.97 8.73
CA VAL A 452 -20.09 -6.29 8.33
C VAL A 452 -19.99 -6.59 6.83
N ILE A 453 -20.94 -7.37 6.29
CA ILE A 453 -20.99 -7.67 4.85
C ILE A 453 -21.22 -6.39 4.04
N THR A 454 -22.17 -5.54 4.47
CA THR A 454 -22.50 -4.28 3.80
C THR A 454 -21.30 -3.35 3.77
N GLY A 455 -20.67 -3.08 4.91
CA GLY A 455 -19.47 -2.23 5.00
C GLY A 455 -18.32 -2.76 4.16
N SER A 456 -18.06 -4.07 4.23
CA SER A 456 -17.01 -4.71 3.43
C SER A 456 -17.26 -4.62 1.92
N ARG A 457 -18.51 -4.84 1.48
CA ARG A 457 -18.89 -4.81 0.07
C ARG A 457 -18.82 -3.40 -0.51
N LEU A 458 -19.42 -2.41 0.18
CA LEU A 458 -19.53 -1.05 -0.33
C LEU A 458 -18.18 -0.34 -0.37
N PHE A 459 -17.42 -0.34 0.74
CA PHE A 459 -16.08 0.23 0.72
C PHE A 459 -15.11 -0.60 -0.13
N GLY A 460 -15.24 -1.93 -0.13
CA GLY A 460 -14.42 -2.81 -0.97
C GLY A 460 -14.56 -2.48 -2.45
N LYS A 461 -15.79 -2.22 -2.93
CA LYS A 461 -16.04 -1.76 -4.30
C LYS A 461 -15.26 -0.48 -4.62
N HIS A 462 -15.36 0.55 -3.78
CA HIS A 462 -14.63 1.79 -3.99
C HIS A 462 -13.10 1.63 -3.88
N MET A 463 -12.59 0.75 -3.00
CA MET A 463 -11.16 0.45 -2.94
C MET A 463 -10.66 -0.21 -4.23
N VAL A 464 -11.44 -1.12 -4.81
CA VAL A 464 -11.14 -1.77 -6.09
C VAL A 464 -11.17 -0.76 -7.24
N GLU A 465 -12.20 0.06 -7.32
CA GLU A 465 -12.35 1.11 -8.35
C GLU A 465 -11.21 2.14 -8.30
N ARG A 466 -10.81 2.55 -7.08
CA ARG A 466 -9.67 3.46 -6.87
C ARG A 466 -8.35 2.84 -7.33
N GLY A 467 -8.21 1.52 -7.28
CA GLY A 467 -7.03 0.80 -7.78
C GLY A 467 -5.76 0.93 -6.94
N LEU A 468 -5.79 1.62 -5.78
CA LEU A 468 -4.64 1.82 -4.89
C LEU A 468 -4.50 0.74 -3.80
N GLY A 469 -5.36 -0.29 -3.82
CA GLY A 469 -5.44 -1.30 -2.76
C GLY A 469 -6.12 -0.76 -1.50
N GLY A 470 -5.91 -1.44 -0.37
CA GLY A 470 -6.50 -1.08 0.92
C GLY A 470 -6.49 -2.23 1.92
N HIS A 471 -7.17 -2.07 3.06
CA HIS A 471 -7.31 -3.14 4.05
C HIS A 471 -8.66 -3.10 4.76
N ILE A 472 -9.36 -4.24 4.81
CA ILE A 472 -10.61 -4.42 5.55
C ILE A 472 -10.34 -5.24 6.82
N VAL A 473 -10.80 -4.75 7.96
CA VAL A 473 -10.68 -5.40 9.26
C VAL A 473 -12.08 -5.74 9.77
N ASN A 474 -12.35 -7.01 10.02
CA ASN A 474 -13.63 -7.48 10.53
C ASN A 474 -13.46 -8.06 11.93
N LEU A 475 -14.25 -7.54 12.88
CA LEU A 475 -14.22 -7.98 14.28
C LEU A 475 -15.09 -9.22 14.48
N SER A 476 -14.43 -10.37 14.56
CA SER A 476 -15.01 -11.64 14.98
C SER A 476 -14.80 -11.83 16.50
N SER A 477 -14.60 -13.06 16.99
CA SER A 477 -14.35 -13.39 18.39
C SER A 477 -13.80 -14.81 18.52
N LEU A 478 -13.20 -15.14 19.67
CA LEU A 478 -12.96 -16.51 20.12
C LEU A 478 -14.21 -17.40 20.02
N ALA A 479 -15.40 -16.82 20.24
CA ALA A 479 -16.68 -17.53 20.11
C ALA A 479 -16.92 -18.12 18.70
N ALA A 480 -16.19 -17.68 17.68
CA ALA A 480 -16.28 -18.21 16.32
C ALA A 480 -15.88 -19.69 16.20
N PHE A 481 -15.13 -20.21 17.17
CA PHE A 481 -14.63 -21.59 17.15
C PHE A 481 -14.65 -22.29 18.53
N GLY A 482 -15.04 -21.57 19.58
CA GLY A 482 -15.29 -22.11 20.92
C GLY A 482 -16.79 -22.23 21.18
N PRO A 483 -17.43 -23.41 20.97
CA PRO A 483 -18.82 -23.60 21.36
C PRO A 483 -18.98 -23.37 22.86
N ALA A 484 -19.98 -22.58 23.24
CA ALA A 484 -20.32 -22.29 24.62
C ALA A 484 -21.84 -22.18 24.77
N ARG A 485 -22.36 -22.62 25.92
CA ARG A 485 -23.78 -22.49 26.26
C ARG A 485 -24.11 -21.01 26.49
N GLY A 486 -25.35 -20.63 26.15
CA GLY A 486 -25.85 -19.29 26.41
C GLY A 486 -25.43 -18.19 25.43
N ILE A 487 -24.61 -18.49 24.40
CA ILE A 487 -24.16 -17.51 23.39
C ILE A 487 -24.27 -18.05 21.96
N GLY A 488 -25.16 -19.02 21.71
CA GLY A 488 -25.23 -19.77 20.44
C GLY A 488 -25.40 -18.88 19.19
N VAL A 489 -26.35 -17.95 19.21
CA VAL A 489 -26.57 -17.01 18.08
C VAL A 489 -25.37 -16.09 17.90
N TYR A 490 -24.85 -15.52 18.99
CA TYR A 490 -23.65 -14.68 18.95
C TYR A 490 -22.45 -15.43 18.35
N ALA A 491 -22.17 -16.64 18.84
CA ALA A 491 -21.11 -17.50 18.33
C ALA A 491 -21.28 -17.78 16.82
N ALA A 492 -22.50 -18.11 16.38
CA ALA A 492 -22.81 -18.31 14.96
C ALA A 492 -22.52 -17.05 14.13
N THR A 493 -22.91 -15.86 14.59
CA THR A 493 -22.60 -14.60 13.88
C THR A 493 -21.09 -14.38 13.76
N LYS A 494 -20.31 -14.66 14.81
CA LYS A 494 -18.86 -14.48 14.80
C LYS A 494 -18.15 -15.53 13.94
N SER A 495 -18.65 -16.77 13.87
CA SER A 495 -18.21 -17.78 12.90
C SER A 495 -18.48 -17.35 11.46
N ALA A 496 -19.67 -16.81 11.18
CA ALA A 496 -20.03 -16.31 9.85
C ALA A 496 -19.06 -15.19 9.41
N VAL A 497 -18.79 -14.21 10.27
CA VAL A 497 -17.84 -13.13 9.99
C VAL A 497 -16.42 -13.65 9.75
N ALA A 498 -15.96 -14.65 10.53
CA ALA A 498 -14.63 -15.22 10.36
C ALA A 498 -14.47 -15.87 8.98
N MET A 499 -15.39 -16.74 8.60
CA MET A 499 -15.35 -17.41 7.29
C MET A 499 -15.54 -16.42 6.14
N PHE A 500 -16.50 -15.50 6.25
CA PHE A 500 -16.72 -14.43 5.27
C PHE A 500 -15.44 -13.63 5.00
N SER A 501 -14.69 -13.30 6.05
CA SER A 501 -13.44 -12.55 5.93
C SER A 501 -12.35 -13.31 5.17
N GLU A 502 -12.27 -14.64 5.35
CA GLU A 502 -11.32 -15.48 4.59
C GLU A 502 -11.72 -15.60 3.12
N CYS A 503 -13.00 -15.75 2.81
CA CYS A 503 -13.52 -15.74 1.44
C CYS A 503 -13.26 -14.39 0.75
N LEU A 504 -13.65 -13.29 1.41
CA LEU A 504 -13.46 -11.93 0.87
C LEU A 504 -11.98 -11.62 0.62
N ARG A 505 -11.07 -12.12 1.48
CA ARG A 505 -9.63 -11.98 1.27
C ARG A 505 -9.18 -12.59 -0.05
N ALA A 506 -9.71 -13.76 -0.41
CA ALA A 506 -9.36 -14.44 -1.64
C ALA A 506 -9.90 -13.68 -2.86
N GLU A 507 -11.14 -13.20 -2.79
CA GLU A 507 -11.80 -12.42 -3.84
C GLU A 507 -11.06 -11.09 -4.12
N LEU A 508 -10.64 -10.39 -3.07
CA LEU A 508 -10.01 -9.07 -3.18
C LEU A 508 -8.48 -9.12 -3.39
N HIS A 509 -7.87 -10.31 -3.41
CA HIS A 509 -6.43 -10.47 -3.54
C HIS A 509 -5.85 -9.77 -4.79
N GLY A 510 -6.52 -9.95 -5.94
CA GLY A 510 -6.11 -9.33 -7.21
C GLY A 510 -6.12 -7.80 -7.15
N ALA A 511 -7.09 -7.21 -6.44
CA ALA A 511 -7.19 -5.77 -6.24
C ALA A 511 -6.19 -5.22 -5.21
N GLY A 512 -5.43 -6.08 -4.53
CA GLY A 512 -4.46 -5.65 -3.51
C GLY A 512 -5.10 -5.14 -2.23
N VAL A 513 -6.35 -5.50 -1.98
CA VAL A 513 -7.05 -5.19 -0.74
C VAL A 513 -6.86 -6.36 0.22
N GLY A 514 -6.21 -6.10 1.35
CA GLY A 514 -6.06 -7.08 2.43
C GLY A 514 -7.37 -7.23 3.21
N VAL A 515 -7.59 -8.40 3.80
CA VAL A 515 -8.70 -8.62 4.74
C VAL A 515 -8.19 -9.37 5.97
N SER A 516 -8.57 -8.88 7.16
CA SER A 516 -8.21 -9.46 8.46
C SER A 516 -9.45 -9.75 9.31
N ALA A 517 -9.63 -11.00 9.70
CA ALA A 517 -10.50 -11.38 10.81
C ALA A 517 -9.75 -11.25 12.13
N ILE A 518 -10.26 -10.44 13.05
CA ILE A 518 -9.70 -10.26 14.39
C ILE A 518 -10.56 -11.04 15.37
N LEU A 519 -9.93 -11.86 16.22
CA LEU A 519 -10.63 -12.79 17.12
C LEU A 519 -10.22 -12.52 18.57
N PRO A 520 -10.77 -11.47 19.20
CA PRO A 520 -10.60 -11.23 20.63
C PRO A 520 -11.25 -12.34 21.45
N GLY A 521 -10.58 -12.73 22.53
CA GLY A 521 -11.21 -13.52 23.59
C GLY A 521 -11.94 -12.61 24.56
N ILE A 522 -11.64 -12.76 25.84
CA ILE A 522 -12.29 -12.02 26.93
C ILE A 522 -11.62 -10.65 27.04
N VAL A 523 -12.35 -9.58 26.68
CA VAL A 523 -11.84 -8.20 26.69
C VAL A 523 -12.80 -7.32 27.50
N ASP A 524 -12.23 -6.56 28.44
CA ASP A 524 -12.98 -5.63 29.28
C ASP A 524 -13.52 -4.47 28.42
N THR A 525 -14.79 -4.57 28.03
CA THR A 525 -15.47 -3.62 27.13
C THR A 525 -16.92 -3.46 27.55
N ASN A 526 -17.54 -2.37 27.09
CA ASN A 526 -18.95 -2.12 27.32
C ASN A 526 -19.88 -3.17 26.67
N ILE A 527 -19.40 -4.07 25.81
CA ILE A 527 -20.26 -5.13 25.24
C ILE A 527 -20.81 -6.04 26.34
N VAL A 528 -20.03 -6.31 27.39
CA VAL A 528 -20.47 -7.12 28.54
C VAL A 528 -21.54 -6.37 29.31
N ARG A 529 -21.33 -5.07 29.56
CA ARG A 529 -22.26 -4.19 30.28
C ARG A 529 -23.59 -4.00 29.53
N ASN A 530 -23.52 -3.96 28.21
CA ASN A 530 -24.65 -3.77 27.31
C ASN A 530 -25.24 -5.09 26.80
N THR A 531 -24.73 -6.25 27.24
CA THR A 531 -25.28 -7.55 26.83
C THR A 531 -26.69 -7.68 27.39
N GLN A 532 -27.66 -7.92 26.49
CA GLN A 532 -29.01 -8.32 26.85
C GLN A 532 -29.01 -9.82 27.11
N ILE A 533 -29.77 -10.29 28.11
CA ILE A 533 -29.91 -11.72 28.40
C ILE A 533 -31.37 -12.08 28.24
N ALA A 534 -31.67 -12.94 27.27
CA ALA A 534 -33.02 -13.42 27.01
C ALA A 534 -33.55 -14.23 28.22
N GLY A 535 -34.82 -14.01 28.56
CA GLY A 535 -35.50 -14.73 29.64
C GLY A 535 -35.21 -14.26 31.08
N LEU A 536 -34.39 -13.23 31.30
CA LEU A 536 -34.11 -12.68 32.64
C LEU A 536 -34.85 -11.36 32.90
N SER A 537 -35.22 -11.13 34.16
CA SER A 537 -35.66 -9.82 34.65
C SER A 537 -34.50 -8.81 34.61
N GLU A 538 -34.79 -7.52 34.51
CA GLU A 538 -33.75 -6.47 34.46
C GLU A 538 -32.87 -6.45 35.73
N HIS A 539 -33.44 -6.81 36.89
CA HIS A 539 -32.71 -6.92 38.15
C HIS A 539 -31.69 -8.08 38.14
N ASP A 540 -32.09 -9.26 37.65
CA ASP A 540 -31.22 -10.44 37.58
C ASP A 540 -30.15 -10.27 36.49
N ARG A 541 -30.48 -9.56 35.41
CA ARG A 541 -29.52 -9.15 34.36
C ARG A 541 -28.38 -8.33 34.96
N LEU A 542 -28.70 -7.31 35.78
CA LEU A 542 -27.69 -6.45 36.40
C LEU A 542 -26.76 -7.22 37.34
N ALA A 543 -27.30 -8.15 38.14
CA ALA A 543 -26.50 -9.00 39.02
C ALA A 543 -25.58 -9.97 38.25
N HIS A 544 -26.07 -10.52 37.13
CA HIS A 544 -25.29 -11.40 36.26
C HIS A 544 -24.18 -10.64 35.51
N VAL A 545 -24.52 -9.49 34.92
CA VAL A 545 -23.57 -8.59 34.25
C VAL A 545 -22.47 -8.13 35.21
N ALA A 546 -22.81 -7.75 36.45
CA ALA A 546 -21.82 -7.34 37.46
C ALA A 546 -20.81 -8.46 37.81
N ARG A 547 -21.26 -9.73 37.82
CA ARG A 547 -20.40 -10.89 38.07
C ARG A 547 -19.42 -11.12 36.91
N ILE A 548 -19.89 -11.01 35.67
CA ILE A 548 -19.05 -11.12 34.47
C ILE A 548 -18.08 -9.94 34.37
N ASP A 549 -18.55 -8.70 34.59
CA ASP A 549 -17.72 -7.48 34.56
C ASP A 549 -16.56 -7.60 35.56
N LYS A 550 -16.82 -8.07 36.78
CA LYS A 550 -15.79 -8.30 37.81
C LYS A 550 -14.77 -9.38 37.42
N PHE A 551 -15.19 -10.41 36.67
CA PHE A 551 -14.27 -11.42 36.13
C PHE A 551 -13.38 -10.86 35.02
N TYR A 552 -13.94 -10.04 34.13
CA TYR A 552 -13.23 -9.42 33.01
C TYR A 552 -12.24 -8.36 33.50
N GLN A 553 -12.63 -7.54 34.47
CA GLN A 553 -11.76 -6.58 35.17
C GLN A 553 -10.56 -7.29 35.82
N ARG A 554 -10.78 -8.42 36.50
CA ARG A 554 -9.70 -9.23 37.10
C ARG A 554 -8.72 -9.82 36.08
N ARG A 555 -9.18 -10.10 34.85
CA ARG A 555 -8.32 -10.56 33.75
C ARG A 555 -7.40 -9.45 33.19
N GLY A 556 -7.78 -8.18 33.33
CA GLY A 556 -6.93 -7.03 32.96
C GLY A 556 -6.52 -6.95 31.49
N PHE A 557 -7.28 -7.58 30.58
CA PHE A 557 -7.06 -7.46 29.13
C PHE A 557 -7.95 -6.35 28.56
N THR A 558 -7.32 -5.23 28.27
CA THR A 558 -7.93 -3.96 27.90
C THR A 558 -8.11 -3.81 26.37
N PRO A 559 -9.06 -2.98 25.91
CA PRO A 559 -9.31 -2.80 24.48
C PRO A 559 -8.12 -2.20 23.70
N ASP A 560 -7.23 -1.44 24.35
CA ASP A 560 -6.01 -0.91 23.73
C ASP A 560 -5.07 -2.01 23.22
N LYS A 561 -5.05 -3.18 23.89
CA LYS A 561 -4.27 -4.34 23.44
C LYS A 561 -4.86 -4.94 22.17
N VAL A 562 -6.19 -4.92 22.01
CA VAL A 562 -6.87 -5.33 20.76
C VAL A 562 -6.56 -4.34 19.65
N ALA A 563 -6.65 -3.04 19.92
CA ALA A 563 -6.31 -1.97 18.97
C ALA A 563 -4.88 -2.13 18.44
N LYS A 564 -3.89 -2.33 19.31
CA LYS A 564 -2.49 -2.61 18.92
C LYS A 564 -2.37 -3.84 18.00
N ARG A 565 -3.17 -4.87 18.23
CA ARG A 565 -3.20 -6.07 17.37
C ARG A 565 -3.90 -5.84 16.04
N ILE A 566 -4.91 -4.96 15.99
CA ILE A 566 -5.54 -4.51 14.74
C ILE A 566 -4.51 -3.78 13.88
N LEU A 567 -3.80 -2.79 14.42
CA LEU A 567 -2.74 -2.08 13.69
C LEU A 567 -1.68 -3.06 13.18
N TRP A 568 -1.23 -4.00 14.02
CA TRP A 568 -0.29 -5.05 13.60
C TRP A 568 -0.84 -5.95 12.48
N ALA A 569 -2.13 -6.29 12.52
CA ALA A 569 -2.77 -7.13 11.51
C ALA A 569 -2.78 -6.45 10.15
N VAL A 570 -3.10 -5.14 10.12
CA VAL A 570 -3.03 -4.30 8.92
C VAL A 570 -1.59 -4.22 8.43
N ARG A 571 -0.63 -3.87 9.31
CA ARG A 571 0.81 -3.78 8.98
C ARG A 571 1.36 -5.05 8.34
N LYS A 572 0.98 -6.22 8.87
CA LYS A 572 1.49 -7.53 8.43
C LYS A 572 0.57 -8.23 7.45
N ASN A 573 -0.51 -7.57 7.01
CA ASN A 573 -1.56 -8.11 6.17
C ASN A 573 -1.98 -9.54 6.55
N LYS A 574 -2.30 -9.77 7.83
CA LYS A 574 -2.60 -11.11 8.37
C LYS A 574 -4.07 -11.47 8.24
N ALA A 575 -4.35 -12.67 7.71
CA ALA A 575 -5.73 -13.11 7.45
C ALA A 575 -6.55 -13.33 8.74
N VAL A 576 -6.01 -14.09 9.70
CA VAL A 576 -6.72 -14.49 10.93
C VAL A 576 -5.85 -14.14 12.13
N VAL A 577 -6.39 -13.38 13.07
CA VAL A 577 -5.64 -12.83 14.21
C VAL A 577 -6.34 -13.10 15.54
N PRO A 578 -6.06 -14.26 16.17
CA PRO A 578 -6.39 -14.48 17.57
C PRO A 578 -5.58 -13.52 18.46
N VAL A 579 -6.26 -12.79 19.33
CA VAL A 579 -5.65 -11.67 20.09
C VAL A 579 -5.16 -12.11 21.46
N THR A 580 -6.06 -12.63 22.29
CA THR A 580 -5.75 -13.03 23.67
C THR A 580 -5.14 -14.44 23.73
N ILE A 581 -4.46 -14.78 24.83
CA ILE A 581 -3.81 -16.09 25.00
C ILE A 581 -4.83 -17.22 24.86
N GLU A 582 -6.00 -17.10 25.51
CA GLU A 582 -7.05 -18.11 25.37
C GLU A 582 -7.59 -18.20 23.94
N SER A 583 -7.64 -17.08 23.19
CA SER A 583 -8.04 -17.11 21.79
C SER A 583 -6.99 -17.79 20.91
N GLN A 584 -5.71 -17.55 21.17
CA GLN A 584 -4.60 -18.21 20.46
C GLN A 584 -4.56 -19.72 20.72
N LEU A 585 -4.71 -20.13 21.98
CA LEU A 585 -4.75 -21.54 22.37
C LEU A 585 -6.00 -22.21 21.83
N GLY A 586 -7.16 -21.59 22.02
CA GLY A 586 -8.45 -22.09 21.53
C GLY A 586 -8.47 -22.24 20.01
N TYR A 587 -7.86 -21.31 19.27
CA TYR A 587 -7.81 -21.37 17.80
C TYR A 587 -6.98 -22.57 17.34
N ARG A 588 -5.83 -22.79 17.97
CA ARG A 588 -4.98 -23.97 17.70
C ARG A 588 -5.70 -25.25 18.10
N GLN A 589 -6.30 -25.29 19.28
CA GLN A 589 -7.08 -26.43 19.76
C GLN A 589 -8.20 -26.77 18.77
N TYR A 590 -9.03 -25.80 18.38
CA TYR A 590 -10.13 -26.07 17.45
C TYR A 590 -9.63 -26.59 16.10
N ARG A 591 -8.49 -26.09 15.62
CA ARG A 591 -7.91 -26.51 14.34
C ARG A 591 -7.37 -27.94 14.37
N PHE A 592 -6.83 -28.41 15.49
CA PHE A 592 -6.20 -29.74 15.59
C PHE A 592 -7.02 -30.78 16.34
N ALA A 593 -7.88 -30.36 17.28
CA ALA A 593 -8.67 -31.20 18.16
C ALA A 593 -10.05 -30.57 18.44
N PRO A 594 -10.92 -30.39 17.42
CA PRO A 594 -12.23 -29.75 17.59
C PRO A 594 -13.16 -30.53 18.53
N TRP A 595 -12.94 -31.85 18.69
CA TRP A 595 -13.67 -32.69 19.64
C TRP A 595 -13.50 -32.23 21.09
N LEU A 596 -12.33 -31.70 21.45
CA LEU A 596 -12.05 -31.24 22.80
C LEU A 596 -12.90 -30.01 23.15
N SER A 597 -13.12 -29.11 22.18
CA SER A 597 -13.98 -27.95 22.38
C SER A 597 -15.43 -28.35 22.64
N ARG A 598 -15.90 -29.41 21.96
CA ARG A 598 -17.26 -29.97 22.16
C ARG A 598 -17.40 -30.64 23.52
N LEU A 599 -16.34 -31.28 24.01
CA LEU A 599 -16.32 -31.87 25.35
C LEU A 599 -16.40 -30.78 26.43
N ILE A 600 -15.58 -29.74 26.31
CA ILE A 600 -15.57 -28.60 27.24
C ILE A 600 -16.93 -27.89 27.25
N ALA A 601 -17.57 -27.72 26.09
CA ALA A 601 -18.89 -27.08 25.99
C ALA A 601 -20.02 -27.82 26.72
N ARG A 602 -19.84 -29.12 27.03
CA ARG A 602 -20.81 -29.92 27.81
C ARG A 602 -20.66 -29.71 29.31
N LEU A 603 -19.55 -29.15 29.78
CA LEU A 603 -19.32 -28.87 31.20
C LEU A 603 -20.02 -27.56 31.57
N GLU A 604 -20.84 -27.58 32.63
CA GLU A 604 -21.36 -26.36 33.26
C GLU A 604 -20.24 -25.70 34.05
N LEU A 605 -19.55 -24.74 33.42
CA LEU A 605 -18.43 -24.06 34.06
C LEU A 605 -18.77 -22.73 34.72
N PHE A 606 -20.00 -22.21 34.63
CA PHE A 606 -20.52 -21.12 35.45
C PHE A 606 -22.04 -21.12 35.52
#